data_AF-A0A7Y2CRV6-F1
#
_entry.id   AF-A0A7Y2CRV6-F1
#
_cell.length_a   1.000
_cell.length_b   1.000
_cell.length_c   1.000
_cell.angle_alpha   90.00
_cell.angle_beta   90.00
_cell.angle_gamma   90.00
#
_symmetry.space_group_name_H-M   'P 1'
#
loop_
_entity.id
_entity.type
_entity.pdbx_description
1 polymer ?
#
loop_
_entity_poly.entity_id
_entity_poly.type
_entity_poly.pdbx_seq_one_letter_code
_entity_poly.pdbx_strand_id
1 'polypeptide(L)'
;MPAWNPADIAAGTADPAFVSDEHGVVLGWNDAAGRLLGRTADEVVGSPCHEVLCGLDTFGNRYCDKDCAIMKMGLRKEASRLFVLNVRHASGQRLPLRVTVLQLPTDQAEHYLMVHVLLPAEVPGRRSQNGMEGSGFQSSLSSGEGLSSPEMERIRSLTPRETEVLGLLASGNASQDVANELFISLTPVRTHIQNILKKLEVHSQLEAVALAFKRGLI
;
A
#
# COMPACT_ATOMS: atom_id res chain seq x y z
N MET A 1 17.29 -3.02 -17.11
CA MET A 1 16.12 -3.60 -16.43
C MET A 1 16.52 -3.79 -14.98
N PRO A 2 15.69 -3.38 -14.00
CA PRO A 2 16.01 -3.64 -12.60
C PRO A 2 16.24 -5.14 -12.38
N ALA A 3 17.13 -5.48 -11.45
CA ALA A 3 17.49 -6.87 -11.13
C ALA A 3 16.33 -7.70 -10.51
N TRP A 4 15.16 -7.08 -10.30
CA TRP A 4 13.96 -7.66 -9.71
C TRP A 4 12.75 -7.51 -10.67
N ASN A 5 11.88 -8.51 -10.68
CA ASN A 5 10.65 -8.49 -11.47
C ASN A 5 9.56 -7.69 -10.71
N PRO A 6 8.90 -6.70 -11.34
CA PRO A 6 7.83 -5.93 -10.69
C PRO A 6 6.67 -6.78 -10.16
N ALA A 7 6.41 -7.94 -10.76
CA ALA A 7 5.42 -8.87 -10.24
C ALA A 7 5.84 -9.48 -8.89
N ASP A 8 7.14 -9.66 -8.64
CA ASP A 8 7.66 -10.26 -7.42
C ASP A 8 7.49 -9.33 -6.21
N ILE A 9 7.47 -8.00 -6.43
CA ILE A 9 7.19 -7.02 -5.36
C ILE A 9 5.77 -7.16 -4.81
N ALA A 10 4.79 -7.38 -5.67
CA ALA A 10 3.43 -7.66 -5.23
C ALA A 10 3.34 -9.07 -4.61
N ALA A 11 4.05 -10.05 -5.17
CA ALA A 11 3.99 -11.44 -4.73
C ALA A 11 4.66 -11.68 -3.37
N GLY A 12 5.66 -10.89 -2.98
CA GLY A 12 6.37 -11.02 -1.70
C GLY A 12 5.57 -10.62 -0.46
N THR A 13 4.35 -10.07 -0.63
CA THR A 13 3.46 -9.69 0.47
C THR A 13 2.18 -10.52 0.49
N ALA A 14 1.73 -10.88 1.70
CA ALA A 14 0.42 -11.49 1.92
C ALA A 14 -0.73 -10.48 1.79
N ASP A 15 -0.43 -9.18 1.83
CA ASP A 15 -1.42 -8.11 1.69
C ASP A 15 -1.89 -8.01 0.24
N PRO A 16 -3.18 -7.76 -0.02
CA PRO A 16 -3.68 -7.53 -1.38
C PRO A 16 -2.97 -6.32 -1.99
N ALA A 17 -2.21 -6.55 -3.06
CA ALA A 17 -1.41 -5.49 -3.69
C ALA A 17 -1.30 -5.67 -5.19
N PHE A 18 -1.13 -4.54 -5.89
CA PHE A 18 -0.76 -4.50 -7.29
C PHE A 18 0.32 -3.45 -7.54
N VAL A 19 1.07 -3.64 -8.62
CA VAL A 19 2.11 -2.70 -9.06
C VAL A 19 1.68 -2.09 -10.37
N SER A 20 1.89 -0.78 -10.53
CA SER A 20 1.73 -0.09 -11.81
C SER A 20 2.99 0.68 -12.19
N ASP A 21 3.17 0.93 -13.48
CA ASP A 21 4.15 1.91 -13.97
C ASP A 21 3.70 3.35 -13.70
N GLU A 22 4.52 4.32 -14.12
CA GLU A 22 4.24 5.75 -14.03
C GLU A 22 3.01 6.22 -14.84
N HIS A 23 2.55 5.42 -15.80
CA HIS A 23 1.37 5.66 -16.62
C HIS A 23 0.10 5.00 -16.04
N GLY A 24 0.23 4.22 -14.98
CA GLY A 24 -0.86 3.52 -14.32
C GLY A 24 -1.24 2.20 -15.00
N VAL A 25 -0.38 1.66 -15.87
CA VAL A 25 -0.55 0.31 -16.41
C VAL A 25 -0.16 -0.70 -15.34
N VAL A 26 -1.03 -1.69 -15.09
CA VAL A 26 -0.77 -2.73 -14.08
C VAL A 26 0.33 -3.66 -14.59
N LEU A 27 1.42 -3.76 -13.85
CA LEU A 27 2.56 -4.64 -14.14
C LEU A 27 2.55 -5.92 -13.30
N GLY A 28 1.94 -5.88 -12.11
CA GLY A 28 1.91 -7.00 -11.19
C GLY A 28 0.63 -7.00 -10.37
N TRP A 29 0.11 -8.18 -10.07
CA TRP A 29 -1.13 -8.39 -9.33
C TRP A 29 -1.03 -9.68 -8.53
N ASN A 30 -1.08 -9.59 -7.20
CA ASN A 30 -0.87 -10.78 -6.36
C ASN A 30 -2.17 -11.55 -6.09
N ASP A 31 -2.03 -12.79 -5.63
CA ASP A 31 -3.16 -13.67 -5.33
C ASP A 31 -4.12 -13.09 -4.28
N ALA A 32 -3.61 -12.30 -3.33
CA ALA A 32 -4.42 -11.65 -2.31
C ALA A 32 -5.32 -10.56 -2.93
N ALA A 33 -4.80 -9.75 -3.86
CA ALA A 33 -5.59 -8.81 -4.65
C ALA A 33 -6.61 -9.55 -5.50
N GLY A 34 -6.23 -10.68 -6.10
CA GLY A 34 -7.14 -11.45 -6.91
C GLY A 34 -8.31 -12.05 -6.14
N ARG A 35 -8.06 -12.56 -4.94
CA ARG A 35 -9.14 -13.00 -4.03
C ARG A 35 -10.00 -11.83 -3.56
N LEU A 36 -9.42 -10.68 -3.27
CA LEU A 36 -10.15 -9.51 -2.78
C LEU A 36 -11.07 -8.89 -3.84
N LEU A 37 -10.62 -8.83 -5.09
CA LEU A 37 -11.32 -8.14 -6.18
C LEU A 37 -11.96 -9.08 -7.21
N GLY A 38 -11.75 -10.38 -7.07
CA GLY A 38 -12.34 -11.41 -7.94
C GLY A 38 -11.77 -11.40 -9.35
N ARG A 39 -10.53 -10.92 -9.54
CA ARG A 39 -9.85 -10.82 -10.84
C ARG A 39 -8.48 -11.47 -10.78
N THR A 40 -8.09 -12.21 -11.80
CA THR A 40 -6.76 -12.84 -11.86
C THR A 40 -5.71 -11.89 -12.42
N ALA A 41 -4.43 -12.21 -12.25
CA ALA A 41 -3.33 -11.43 -12.84
C ALA A 41 -3.44 -11.40 -14.38
N ASP A 42 -3.74 -12.53 -15.01
CA ASP A 42 -3.87 -12.65 -16.48
C ASP A 42 -4.97 -11.75 -17.06
N GLU A 43 -5.99 -11.41 -16.27
CA GLU A 43 -7.09 -10.53 -16.70
C GLU A 43 -6.74 -9.05 -16.60
N VAL A 44 -5.79 -8.67 -15.76
CA VAL A 44 -5.58 -7.26 -15.37
C VAL A 44 -4.20 -6.72 -15.72
N VAL A 45 -3.18 -7.56 -15.77
CA VAL A 45 -1.82 -7.13 -16.13
C VAL A 45 -1.81 -6.61 -17.56
N GLY A 46 -1.14 -5.50 -17.78
CA GLY A 46 -1.14 -4.73 -19.03
C GLY A 46 -2.33 -3.79 -19.21
N SER A 47 -3.34 -3.86 -18.34
CA SER A 47 -4.49 -2.94 -18.39
C SER A 47 -4.27 -1.68 -17.56
N PRO A 48 -4.88 -0.53 -17.91
CA PRO A 48 -4.86 0.65 -17.07
C PRO A 48 -5.58 0.40 -15.73
N CYS A 49 -4.94 0.76 -14.62
CA CYS A 49 -5.48 0.53 -13.28
C CYS A 49 -6.84 1.22 -13.06
N HIS A 50 -7.09 2.34 -13.72
CA HIS A 50 -8.35 3.06 -13.60
C HIS A 50 -9.55 2.30 -14.20
N GLU A 51 -9.31 1.49 -15.24
CA GLU A 51 -10.32 0.61 -15.84
C GLU A 51 -10.53 -0.64 -14.98
N VAL A 52 -9.46 -1.19 -14.41
CA VAL A 52 -9.52 -2.36 -13.52
C VAL A 52 -10.27 -2.02 -12.23
N LEU A 53 -9.85 -0.94 -11.54
CA LEU A 53 -10.38 -0.57 -10.22
C LEU A 53 -11.74 0.13 -10.31
N CYS A 54 -11.97 0.96 -11.34
CA CYS A 54 -13.19 1.77 -11.48
C CYS A 54 -13.55 2.55 -10.19
N GLY A 55 -12.54 3.05 -9.48
CA GLY A 55 -12.66 3.59 -8.13
C GLY A 55 -13.49 4.87 -8.03
N LEU A 56 -14.35 4.92 -7.00
CA LEU A 56 -15.07 6.12 -6.57
C LEU A 56 -14.57 6.55 -5.20
N ASP A 57 -14.61 7.85 -4.90
CA ASP A 57 -14.36 8.32 -3.54
C ASP A 57 -15.49 7.89 -2.57
N THR A 58 -15.40 8.32 -1.31
CA THR A 58 -16.41 8.03 -0.28
C THR A 58 -17.76 8.71 -0.51
N PHE A 59 -17.81 9.74 -1.36
CA PHE A 59 -19.02 10.46 -1.74
C PHE A 59 -19.65 9.94 -3.04
N GLY A 60 -18.98 9.01 -3.73
CA GLY A 60 -19.42 8.44 -5.00
C GLY A 60 -18.93 9.19 -6.24
N ASN A 61 -18.06 10.19 -6.09
CA ASN A 61 -17.44 10.85 -7.23
C ASN A 61 -16.42 9.95 -7.89
N ARG A 62 -16.22 10.13 -9.20
CA ARG A 62 -15.18 9.41 -9.94
C ARG A 62 -13.81 9.86 -9.44
N TYR A 63 -13.03 8.89 -8.97
CA TYR A 63 -11.66 9.11 -8.51
C TYR A 63 -10.66 8.50 -9.49
N CYS A 64 -10.92 7.27 -9.93
CA CYS A 64 -10.08 6.61 -10.94
C CYS A 64 -10.49 7.06 -12.34
N ASP A 65 -9.57 7.74 -13.01
CA ASP A 65 -9.58 8.00 -14.45
C ASP A 65 -8.13 8.09 -14.98
N LYS A 66 -7.99 8.39 -16.27
CA LYS A 66 -6.69 8.61 -16.93
C LYS A 66 -5.85 9.76 -16.33
N ASP A 67 -6.50 10.63 -15.57
CA ASP A 67 -5.99 11.87 -14.99
C ASP A 67 -5.82 11.75 -13.45
N CYS A 68 -5.75 10.52 -12.95
CA CYS A 68 -5.67 10.15 -11.54
C CYS A 68 -4.67 11.00 -10.75
N ALA A 69 -5.15 11.65 -9.68
CA ALA A 69 -4.33 12.52 -8.83
C ALA A 69 -3.13 11.79 -8.23
N ILE A 70 -3.27 10.51 -7.87
CA ILE A 70 -2.19 9.69 -7.31
C ILE A 70 -1.05 9.51 -8.31
N MET A 71 -1.35 9.29 -9.58
CA MET A 71 -0.31 9.14 -10.61
C MET A 71 0.42 10.46 -10.82
N LYS A 72 -0.30 11.59 -10.83
CA LYS A 72 0.28 12.94 -10.92
C LYS A 72 1.16 13.27 -9.72
N MET A 73 0.77 12.84 -8.52
CA MET A 73 1.60 12.97 -7.31
C MET A 73 2.89 12.17 -7.45
N GLY A 74 2.83 10.92 -7.92
CA GLY A 74 4.02 10.10 -8.19
C GLY A 74 4.99 10.79 -9.15
N LEU A 75 4.48 11.39 -10.23
CA LEU A 75 5.31 12.12 -11.21
C LEU A 75 6.04 13.30 -10.56
N ARG A 76 5.39 13.98 -9.62
CA ARG A 76 5.95 15.11 -8.87
C ARG A 76 6.78 14.69 -7.66
N LYS A 77 6.93 13.38 -7.41
CA LYS A 77 7.57 12.80 -6.22
C LYS A 77 6.90 13.28 -4.92
N GLU A 78 5.59 13.52 -4.99
CA GLU A 78 4.75 13.87 -3.84
C GLU A 78 4.24 12.58 -3.19
N ALA A 79 4.37 12.49 -1.87
CA ALA A 79 3.84 11.34 -1.14
C ALA A 79 2.31 11.40 -1.07
N SER A 80 1.63 10.33 -1.50
CA SER A 80 0.21 10.16 -1.20
C SER A 80 0.01 9.91 0.29
N ARG A 81 -1.00 10.54 0.88
CA ARG A 81 -1.54 10.09 2.17
C ARG A 81 -2.45 8.89 1.94
N LEU A 82 -2.72 8.14 3.01
CA LEU A 82 -3.78 7.15 3.07
C LEU A 82 -5.12 7.71 2.60
N PHE A 83 -5.86 6.98 1.77
CA PHE A 83 -7.23 7.36 1.37
C PHE A 83 -8.12 6.13 1.22
N VAL A 84 -9.44 6.35 1.16
CA VAL A 84 -10.44 5.30 0.97
C VAL A 84 -11.05 5.44 -0.43
N LEU A 85 -11.18 4.31 -1.10
CA LEU A 85 -11.68 4.19 -2.46
C LEU A 85 -12.69 3.03 -2.56
N ASN A 86 -13.84 3.29 -3.15
CA ASN A 86 -14.85 2.29 -3.47
C ASN A 86 -14.53 1.64 -4.82
N VAL A 87 -13.82 0.51 -4.77
CA VAL A 87 -13.31 -0.23 -5.94
C VAL A 87 -14.34 -1.26 -6.42
N ARG A 88 -14.42 -1.48 -7.73
CA ARG A 88 -15.33 -2.46 -8.33
C ARG A 88 -14.75 -3.87 -8.28
N HIS A 89 -15.39 -4.77 -7.54
CA HIS A 89 -15.18 -6.22 -7.60
C HIS A 89 -15.72 -6.80 -8.92
N ALA A 90 -15.20 -7.94 -9.38
CA ALA A 90 -15.62 -8.59 -10.62
C ALA A 90 -17.12 -8.93 -10.68
N SER A 91 -17.75 -9.24 -9.55
CA SER A 91 -19.21 -9.44 -9.42
C SER A 91 -20.04 -8.16 -9.64
N GLY A 92 -19.39 -6.99 -9.78
CA GLY A 92 -20.04 -5.69 -9.89
C GLY A 92 -20.26 -4.98 -8.56
N GLN A 93 -20.13 -5.67 -7.42
CA GLN A 93 -20.16 -5.07 -6.09
C GLN A 93 -19.03 -4.03 -5.93
N ARG A 94 -19.28 -2.97 -5.16
CA ARG A 94 -18.24 -2.02 -4.76
C ARG A 94 -17.74 -2.33 -3.36
N LEU A 95 -16.42 -2.45 -3.24
CA LEU A 95 -15.73 -2.72 -1.99
C LEU A 95 -15.04 -1.44 -1.52
N PRO A 96 -15.30 -0.99 -0.29
CA PRO A 96 -14.57 0.10 0.31
C PRO A 96 -13.17 -0.37 0.70
N LEU A 97 -12.16 0.18 0.04
CA LEU A 97 -10.77 -0.19 0.24
C LEU A 97 -9.97 1.02 0.68
N ARG A 98 -9.18 0.82 1.72
CA ARG A 98 -8.11 1.72 2.09
C ARG A 98 -6.94 1.46 1.16
N VAL A 99 -6.44 2.52 0.55
CA VAL A 99 -5.37 2.46 -0.44
C VAL A 99 -4.15 3.20 0.09
N THR A 100 -3.02 2.51 0.10
CA THR A 100 -1.70 3.09 0.34
C THR A 100 -0.87 2.92 -0.92
N VAL A 101 -0.22 4.00 -1.37
CA VAL A 101 0.58 3.99 -2.59
C VAL A 101 2.01 4.36 -2.28
N LEU A 102 2.93 3.50 -2.74
CA LEU A 102 4.34 3.57 -2.45
C LEU A 102 5.10 3.69 -3.75
N GLN A 103 6.00 4.66 -3.83
CA GLN A 103 6.84 4.87 -5.00
C GLN A 103 8.18 4.17 -4.78
N LEU A 104 8.51 3.24 -5.67
CA LEU A 104 9.80 2.54 -5.68
C LEU A 104 10.61 3.03 -6.89
N PRO A 105 11.85 3.51 -6.67
CA PRO A 105 12.72 3.88 -7.78
C PRO A 105 13.14 2.64 -8.57
N THR A 106 13.36 2.82 -9.87
CA THR A 106 14.00 1.80 -10.71
C THR A 106 15.45 2.19 -11.02
N ASP A 107 16.22 1.28 -11.60
CA ASP A 107 17.60 1.57 -12.07
C ASP A 107 17.63 2.66 -13.17
N GLN A 108 16.48 2.96 -13.79
CA GLN A 108 16.35 4.08 -14.71
C GLN A 108 15.84 5.30 -13.96
N ALA A 109 16.66 6.35 -13.88
CA ALA A 109 16.43 7.52 -13.02
C ALA A 109 15.09 8.26 -13.25
N GLU A 110 14.47 8.08 -14.43
CA GLU A 110 13.21 8.71 -14.83
C GLU A 110 11.98 7.80 -14.60
N HIS A 111 12.18 6.50 -14.38
CA HIS A 111 11.10 5.52 -14.22
C HIS A 111 10.94 5.09 -12.76
N TYR A 112 9.70 4.98 -12.32
CA TYR A 112 9.34 4.54 -10.97
C TYR A 112 8.16 3.60 -11.02
N LEU A 113 8.09 2.72 -10.04
CA LEU A 113 6.97 1.82 -9.85
C LEU A 113 6.10 2.31 -8.71
N MET A 114 4.80 2.15 -8.88
CA MET A 114 3.79 2.50 -7.89
C MET A 114 3.21 1.20 -7.34
N VAL A 115 3.47 0.92 -6.06
CA VAL A 115 2.90 -0.23 -5.38
C VAL A 115 1.67 0.21 -4.61
N HIS A 116 0.52 -0.34 -4.97
CA HIS A 116 -0.77 -0.02 -4.38
C HIS A 116 -1.20 -1.17 -3.48
N VAL A 117 -1.28 -0.88 -2.19
CA VAL A 117 -1.77 -1.82 -1.17
C VAL A 117 -3.25 -1.57 -0.93
N LEU A 118 -4.04 -2.63 -0.98
CA LEU A 118 -5.50 -2.60 -0.93
C LEU A 118 -5.98 -3.37 0.30
N LEU A 119 -6.50 -2.65 1.29
CA LEU A 119 -7.03 -3.27 2.50
C LEU A 119 -8.51 -2.93 2.67
N PRO A 120 -9.36 -3.88 3.13
CA PRO A 120 -10.74 -3.56 3.47
C PRO A 120 -10.83 -2.37 4.42
N ALA A 121 -11.70 -1.41 4.10
CA ALA A 121 -12.04 -0.29 4.96
C ALA A 121 -13.46 -0.46 5.48
N GLU A 122 -13.69 -0.16 6.76
CA GLU A 122 -15.05 0.06 7.22
C GLU A 122 -15.56 1.39 6.63
N VAL A 123 -16.72 1.36 5.97
CA VAL A 123 -17.42 2.59 5.60
C VAL A 123 -18.18 3.03 6.84
N PRO A 124 -17.94 4.24 7.37
CA PRO A 124 -18.76 4.79 8.43
C PRO A 124 -20.21 4.83 7.94
N GLY A 125 -21.05 3.99 8.55
CA GLY A 125 -22.51 4.04 8.55
C GLY A 125 -23.20 4.46 7.25
N ARG A 126 -23.73 3.49 6.50
CA ARG A 126 -24.95 3.71 5.71
C ARG A 126 -26.15 3.88 6.65
N ARG A 127 -26.16 4.94 7.46
CA ARG A 127 -27.34 5.39 8.21
C ARG A 127 -28.14 6.32 7.29
N SER A 128 -29.44 6.08 7.26
CA SER A 128 -30.46 6.75 6.44
C SER A 128 -30.21 8.25 6.28
N GLN A 129 -30.44 8.74 5.05
CA GLN A 129 -30.56 10.16 4.73
C GLN A 129 -31.51 10.83 5.74
N ASN A 130 -30.96 11.71 6.57
CA ASN A 130 -31.61 12.89 7.17
C ASN A 130 -30.57 13.62 8.01
N GLY A 131 -30.23 14.85 7.61
CA GLY A 131 -29.39 15.75 8.41
C GLY A 131 -28.27 16.40 7.62
N MET A 132 -28.63 17.47 6.92
CA MET A 132 -27.72 18.51 6.43
C MET A 132 -27.23 19.32 7.64
N GLU A 133 -25.91 19.44 7.83
CA GLU A 133 -25.15 20.45 8.60
C GLU A 133 -23.68 20.03 8.49
N GLY A 134 -22.74 20.75 7.89
CA GLY A 134 -22.42 22.17 8.06
C GLY A 134 -21.14 22.25 8.91
N SER A 135 -20.09 22.88 8.35
CA SER A 135 -18.75 23.15 8.95
C SER A 135 -17.77 21.96 9.00
N GLY A 136 -16.47 22.11 8.76
CA GLY A 136 -15.64 23.26 8.48
C GLY A 136 -14.26 22.78 8.04
N PHE A 137 -13.74 23.38 6.99
CA PHE A 137 -12.39 23.16 6.50
C PHE A 137 -11.42 23.90 7.43
N GLN A 138 -10.51 23.18 8.09
CA GLN A 138 -9.31 23.79 8.64
C GLN A 138 -8.09 23.01 8.17
N SER A 139 -7.45 23.62 7.18
CA SER A 139 -6.08 23.37 6.77
C SER A 139 -5.13 23.85 7.86
N SER A 140 -4.19 23.01 8.25
CA SER A 140 -2.96 23.45 8.89
C SER A 140 -1.78 22.78 8.19
N LEU A 141 -1.16 23.56 7.32
CA LEU A 141 0.18 23.35 6.80
C LEU A 141 1.18 23.53 7.94
N SER A 142 2.17 22.65 8.02
CA SER A 142 3.44 22.95 8.67
C SER A 142 4.56 22.17 7.99
N SER A 143 5.38 22.90 7.25
CA SER A 143 6.71 22.51 6.79
C SER A 143 7.72 22.69 7.94
N GLY A 144 8.75 21.84 8.00
CA GLY A 144 9.93 22.05 8.85
C GLY A 144 10.59 20.74 9.30
N GLU A 145 11.77 20.45 8.76
CA GLU A 145 12.64 19.34 9.16
C GLU A 145 13.22 19.50 10.57
N GLY A 146 13.47 18.37 11.25
CA GLY A 146 14.47 18.26 12.32
C GLY A 146 13.98 17.76 13.68
N LEU A 147 14.28 16.48 13.94
CA LEU A 147 14.36 15.78 15.24
C LEU A 147 13.07 15.19 15.85
N SER A 148 13.02 13.85 15.82
CA SER A 148 12.03 12.90 16.37
C SER A 148 10.57 13.14 16.00
N SER A 149 10.16 12.68 14.82
CA SER A 149 8.74 12.40 14.59
C SER A 149 8.29 11.25 15.52
N PRO A 150 7.04 11.25 16.01
CA PRO A 150 6.48 10.12 16.77
C PRO A 150 6.61 8.79 16.03
N GLU A 151 6.67 8.83 14.70
CA GLU A 151 6.98 7.68 13.84
C GLU A 151 8.40 7.14 14.02
N MET A 152 9.43 7.98 14.19
CA MET A 152 10.79 7.51 14.46
C MET A 152 10.90 6.83 15.83
N GLU A 153 10.16 7.32 16.83
CA GLU A 153 10.12 6.69 18.15
C GLU A 153 9.45 5.32 18.09
N ARG A 154 8.36 5.19 17.31
CA ARG A 154 7.72 3.90 17.05
C ARG A 154 8.67 2.91 16.38
N ILE A 155 9.48 3.35 15.43
CA ILE A 155 10.44 2.45 14.79
C ILE A 155 11.60 2.07 15.72
N ARG A 156 12.08 3.00 16.56
CA ARG A 156 13.07 2.68 17.61
C ARG A 156 12.53 1.74 18.69
N SER A 157 11.21 1.63 18.83
CA SER A 157 10.56 0.69 19.76
C SER A 157 10.52 -0.77 19.26
N LEU A 158 10.97 -1.03 18.03
CA LEU A 158 11.13 -2.38 17.51
C LEU A 158 12.28 -3.09 18.25
N THR A 159 12.04 -4.35 18.62
CA THR A 159 13.07 -5.22 19.18
C THR A 159 14.08 -5.62 18.11
N PRO A 160 15.29 -6.07 18.46
CA PRO A 160 16.29 -6.51 17.48
C PRO A 160 15.74 -7.57 16.51
N ARG A 161 14.92 -8.50 17.01
CA ARG A 161 14.31 -9.55 16.18
C ARG A 161 13.23 -9.00 15.25
N GLU A 162 12.45 -8.02 15.68
CA GLU A 162 11.47 -7.35 14.84
C GLU A 162 12.14 -6.49 13.75
N THR A 163 13.26 -5.83 14.07
CA THR A 163 14.06 -5.09 13.09
C THR A 163 14.68 -6.02 12.05
N GLU A 164 15.22 -7.17 12.48
CA GLU A 164 15.75 -8.21 11.59
C GLU A 164 14.67 -8.75 10.65
N VAL A 165 13.50 -9.12 11.19
CA VAL A 165 12.34 -9.54 10.39
C VAL A 165 11.93 -8.44 9.41
N LEU A 166 11.80 -7.19 9.85
CA LEU A 166 11.43 -6.07 8.98
C LEU A 166 12.45 -5.86 7.83
N GLY A 167 13.74 -5.98 8.13
CA GLY A 167 14.81 -5.92 7.13
C GLY A 167 14.70 -7.03 6.09
N LEU A 168 14.47 -8.28 6.51
CA LEU A 168 14.32 -9.39 5.58
C LEU A 168 13.08 -9.23 4.68
N LEU A 169 11.97 -8.72 5.22
CA LEU A 169 10.76 -8.45 4.44
C LEU A 169 11.00 -7.30 3.45
N ALA A 170 11.81 -6.31 3.81
CA ALA A 170 12.19 -5.21 2.92
C ALA A 170 13.11 -5.63 1.78
N SER A 171 13.90 -6.69 1.99
CA SER A 171 14.68 -7.35 0.94
C SER A 171 13.82 -8.19 -0.02
N GLY A 172 12.48 -8.17 0.13
CA GLY A 172 11.55 -8.88 -0.76
C GLY A 172 11.28 -10.33 -0.37
N ASN A 173 11.77 -10.80 0.78
CA ASN A 173 11.51 -12.16 1.24
C ASN A 173 10.05 -12.33 1.67
N ALA A 174 9.42 -13.44 1.26
CA ALA A 174 8.12 -13.82 1.80
C ALA A 174 8.26 -14.29 3.25
N SER A 175 7.17 -14.29 4.03
CA SER A 175 7.23 -14.71 5.44
C SER A 175 7.78 -16.13 5.65
N GLN A 176 7.63 -17.00 4.64
CA GLN A 176 8.20 -18.35 4.67
C GLN A 176 9.72 -18.33 4.48
N ASP A 177 10.24 -17.48 3.60
CA ASP A 177 11.67 -17.32 3.38
C ASP A 177 12.34 -16.70 4.60
N VAL A 178 11.70 -15.71 5.22
CA VAL A 178 12.12 -15.16 6.51
C VAL A 178 12.18 -16.24 7.59
N ALA A 179 11.21 -17.15 7.65
CA ALA A 179 11.25 -18.25 8.61
C ALA A 179 12.44 -19.18 8.38
N ASN A 180 12.74 -19.48 7.11
CA ASN A 180 13.87 -20.32 6.72
C ASN A 180 15.21 -19.65 7.06
N GLU A 181 15.36 -18.37 6.71
CA GLU A 181 16.58 -17.59 6.95
C GLU A 181 16.86 -17.39 8.44
N LEU A 182 15.81 -17.25 9.24
CA LEU A 182 15.89 -17.11 10.68
C LEU A 182 15.93 -18.44 11.44
N PHE A 183 15.92 -19.58 10.75
CA PHE A 183 15.89 -20.96 11.28
C PHE A 183 14.78 -21.18 12.33
N ILE A 184 13.60 -20.61 12.11
CA ILE A 184 12.43 -20.72 12.98
C ILE A 184 11.19 -21.16 12.21
N SER A 185 10.13 -21.55 12.92
CA SER A 185 8.86 -21.86 12.27
C SER A 185 8.14 -20.58 11.80
N LEU A 186 7.23 -20.73 10.84
CA LEU A 186 6.46 -19.62 10.27
C LEU A 186 5.59 -18.89 11.31
N THR A 187 5.10 -19.60 12.34
CA THR A 187 4.20 -19.04 13.35
C THR A 187 4.87 -17.89 14.13
N PRO A 188 6.06 -18.05 14.73
CA PRO A 188 6.82 -16.95 15.30
C PRO A 188 7.05 -15.76 14.35
N VAL A 189 7.37 -16.01 13.07
CA VAL A 189 7.55 -14.93 12.09
C VAL A 189 6.28 -14.12 11.91
N ARG A 190 5.13 -14.77 11.77
CA ARG A 190 3.82 -14.09 11.70
C ARG A 190 3.53 -13.27 12.96
N THR A 191 3.90 -13.78 14.14
CA THR A 191 3.77 -13.03 15.40
C THR A 191 4.66 -11.79 15.41
N HIS A 192 5.92 -11.90 14.96
CA HIS A 192 6.82 -10.75 14.83
C HIS A 192 6.25 -9.71 13.86
N ILE A 193 5.73 -10.14 12.70
CA ILE A 193 5.06 -9.25 11.74
C ILE A 193 3.89 -8.52 12.40
N GLN A 194 2.98 -9.22 13.08
CA GLN A 194 1.85 -8.58 13.78
C GLN A 194 2.30 -7.54 14.81
N ASN A 195 3.35 -7.84 15.57
CA ASN A 195 3.89 -6.90 16.55
C ASN A 195 4.51 -5.67 15.88
N ILE A 196 5.24 -5.85 14.78
CA ILE A 196 5.78 -4.75 13.96
C ILE A 196 4.63 -3.86 13.48
N LEU A 197 3.59 -4.43 12.84
CA LEU A 197 2.43 -3.68 12.36
C LEU A 197 1.79 -2.85 13.46
N LYS A 198 1.56 -3.46 14.63
CA LYS A 198 1.00 -2.78 15.80
C LYS A 198 1.89 -1.65 16.32
N LYS A 199 3.19 -1.90 16.44
CA LYS A 199 4.16 -0.91 16.95
C LYS A 199 4.37 0.26 15.98
N LEU A 200 4.30 0.00 14.68
CA LEU A 200 4.44 1.01 13.64
C LEU A 200 3.12 1.72 13.32
N GLU A 201 1.99 1.27 13.88
CA GLU A 201 0.64 1.77 13.60
C GLU A 201 0.27 1.68 12.10
N VAL A 202 0.75 0.61 11.46
CA VAL A 202 0.47 0.30 10.06
C VAL A 202 -0.30 -1.00 9.99
N HIS A 203 -1.03 -1.21 8.89
CA HIS A 203 -1.96 -2.35 8.80
C HIS A 203 -1.53 -3.36 7.74
N SER A 204 -0.38 -3.15 7.13
CA SER A 204 0.17 -4.02 6.10
C SER A 204 1.68 -4.16 6.25
N GLN A 205 2.20 -5.34 5.93
CA GLN A 205 3.63 -5.62 5.91
C GLN A 205 4.36 -4.65 4.96
N LEU A 206 3.73 -4.37 3.82
CA LEU A 206 4.32 -3.49 2.82
C LEU A 206 4.31 -2.02 3.27
N GLU A 207 3.30 -1.59 4.03
CA GLU A 207 3.28 -0.29 4.71
C GLU A 207 4.44 -0.19 5.72
N ALA A 208 4.70 -1.26 6.49
CA ALA A 208 5.83 -1.30 7.41
C ALA A 208 7.19 -1.20 6.69
N VAL A 209 7.37 -1.96 5.61
CA VAL A 209 8.58 -1.94 4.78
C VAL A 209 8.81 -0.56 4.17
N ALA A 210 7.78 0.04 3.59
CA ALA A 210 7.91 1.37 3.00
C ALA A 210 8.16 2.47 4.02
N LEU A 211 7.58 2.37 5.21
CA LEU A 211 7.87 3.27 6.31
C LEU A 211 9.35 3.19 6.72
N ALA A 212 9.93 1.99 6.73
CA ALA A 212 11.34 1.78 7.04
C ALA A 212 12.27 2.38 5.97
N PHE A 213 11.99 2.13 4.67
CA PHE A 213 12.75 2.71 3.56
C PHE A 213 12.70 4.25 3.54
N LYS A 214 11.50 4.83 3.72
CA LYS A 214 11.30 6.29 3.70
C LYS A 214 12.12 7.03 4.77
N ARG A 215 12.54 6.33 5.82
CA ARG A 215 13.25 6.90 6.96
C ARG A 215 14.72 6.46 7.04
N GLY A 216 15.24 5.76 6.02
CA GLY A 216 16.66 5.38 5.90
C GLY A 216 17.14 4.41 6.98
N LEU A 217 16.25 3.54 7.45
CA LEU A 217 16.57 2.55 8.50
C LEU A 217 17.11 1.24 7.94
N ILE A 218 16.85 1.01 6.65
CA ILE A 218 17.29 -0.10 5.80
C ILE A 218 17.41 0.41 4.37
#